data_AF-A0A2C9L410-F1
#
_entry.id   AF-A0A2C9L410-F1
#
_cell.length_a   1.000
_cell.length_b   1.000
_cell.length_c   1.000
_cell.angle_alpha   90.00
_cell.angle_beta   90.00
_cell.angle_gamma   90.00
#
_symmetry.space_group_name_H-M   'P 1'
#
loop_
_entity.id
_entity.type
_entity.pdbx_description
1 polymer ?
#
loop_
_entity_poly.entity_id
_entity_poly.type
_entity_poly.pdbx_seq_one_letter_code
_entity_poly.pdbx_strand_id
1 'polypeptide(L)'
;MGIKDSFMAANLAMKLVFFIILLANVVNWIAFCTTSWHVSPFGYIGLWRFNTIPLDGAPDDEYIAIQAFSIFGFISLNVGFGLIVLYMFWGSCQGNSETNLAAAITLFVS
;
A
#
# COMPACT_ATOMS: atom_id res chain seq x y z
N MET A 1 19.05 -0.81 -14.93
CA MET A 1 17.67 -0.54 -15.36
C MET A 1 17.01 0.34 -14.32
N GLY A 2 16.67 1.58 -14.67
CA GLY A 2 16.10 2.55 -13.74
C GLY A 2 14.60 2.37 -13.51
N ILE A 3 14.03 3.14 -12.57
CA ILE A 3 12.60 3.16 -12.25
C ILE A 3 11.73 3.38 -13.51
N LYS A 4 12.18 4.29 -14.39
CA LYS A 4 11.52 4.61 -15.65
C LYS A 4 11.49 3.41 -16.60
N ASP A 5 12.57 2.62 -16.64
CA ASP A 5 12.70 1.51 -17.58
C ASP A 5 11.81 0.33 -17.15
N SER A 6 11.77 0.02 -15.85
CA SER A 6 10.87 -1.01 -15.30
C SER A 6 9.40 -0.66 -15.50
N PHE A 7 9.05 0.62 -15.26
CA PHE A 7 7.70 1.07 -15.48
C PHE A 7 7.32 1.03 -16.96
N MET A 8 8.21 1.44 -17.87
CA MET A 8 7.93 1.39 -19.31
C MET A 8 7.80 -0.04 -19.83
N ALA A 9 8.61 -0.97 -19.30
CA ALA A 9 8.58 -2.40 -19.66
C ALA A 9 7.34 -3.15 -19.15
N ALA A 10 6.66 -2.64 -18.12
CA ALA A 10 5.45 -3.27 -17.60
C ALA A 10 4.29 -3.23 -18.62
N ASN A 11 3.48 -4.29 -18.64
CA ASN A 11 2.32 -4.38 -19.51
C ASN A 11 1.23 -3.35 -19.13
N LEU A 12 0.33 -3.04 -20.07
CA LEU A 12 -0.72 -2.04 -19.85
C LEU A 12 -1.62 -2.37 -18.65
N ALA A 13 -1.99 -3.64 -18.49
CA ALA A 13 -2.83 -4.10 -17.39
C ALA A 13 -2.21 -3.79 -16.02
N MET A 14 -0.90 -4.02 -15.86
CA MET A 14 -0.16 -3.74 -14.64
C MET A 14 -0.10 -2.24 -14.32
N LYS A 15 0.10 -1.40 -15.35
CA LYS A 15 0.07 0.06 -15.18
C LYS A 15 -1.30 0.54 -14.70
N LEU A 16 -2.38 0.00 -15.27
CA LEU A 16 -3.75 0.31 -14.83
C LEU A 16 -4.01 -0.13 -13.39
N VAL A 17 -3.65 -1.36 -13.05
CA VAL A 17 -3.77 -1.88 -11.68
C VAL A 17 -2.98 -1.00 -10.70
N PHE A 18 -1.76 -0.61 -11.05
CA PHE A 18 -0.94 0.28 -10.21
C PHE A 18 -1.67 1.59 -9.88
N PHE A 19 -2.21 2.29 -10.87
CA PHE A 19 -2.90 3.57 -10.64
C PHE A 19 -4.20 3.40 -9.86
N ILE A 20 -4.97 2.34 -10.13
CA ILE A 20 -6.22 2.05 -9.41
C ILE A 20 -5.91 1.78 -7.93
N ILE A 21 -4.92 0.94 -7.65
CA ILE A 21 -4.56 0.59 -6.27
C ILE A 21 -3.89 1.78 -5.57
N LEU A 22 -3.11 2.59 -6.27
CA LEU A 22 -2.55 3.84 -5.73
C LEU A 22 -3.66 4.80 -5.30
N LEU A 23 -4.67 5.02 -6.15
CA LEU A 23 -5.81 5.86 -5.81
C LEU A 23 -6.59 5.28 -4.63
N ALA A 24 -6.85 3.97 -4.64
CA ALA A 24 -7.50 3.29 -3.52
C ALA A 24 -6.71 3.44 -2.22
N ASN A 25 -5.37 3.38 -2.28
CA ASN A 25 -4.51 3.57 -1.13
C ASN A 25 -4.62 4.99 -0.57
N VAL A 26 -4.52 6.01 -1.42
CA VAL A 26 -4.66 7.42 -0.99
C VAL A 26 -6.03 7.69 -0.38
N VAL A 27 -7.11 7.22 -1.01
CA VAL A 27 -8.47 7.40 -0.48
C VAL A 27 -8.65 6.65 0.83
N ASN A 28 -8.08 5.45 0.96
CA ASN A 28 -8.11 4.68 2.19
C ASN A 28 -7.39 5.40 3.34
N TRP A 29 -6.26 6.07 3.09
CA TRP A 29 -5.59 6.92 4.09
C TRP A 29 -6.47 8.09 4.54
N ILE A 30 -7.15 8.75 3.61
CA ILE A 30 -8.07 9.85 3.94
C ILE A 30 -9.24 9.32 4.78
N ALA A 31 -9.85 8.20 4.38
CA ALA A 31 -10.92 7.57 5.13
C ALA A 31 -10.45 7.12 6.52
N PHE A 32 -9.24 6.58 6.64
CA PHE A 32 -8.69 6.13 7.91
C PHE A 32 -8.50 7.29 8.89
N CYS A 33 -8.10 8.47 8.43
CA CYS A 33 -7.78 9.61 9.30
C CYS A 33 -8.91 10.64 9.47
N THR A 34 -9.96 10.59 8.64
CA THR A 34 -11.04 11.59 8.68
C THR A 34 -11.97 11.43 9.87
N THR A 35 -12.54 12.56 10.32
CA THR A 35 -13.59 12.60 11.34
C THR A 35 -15.00 12.52 10.74
N SER A 36 -15.14 12.36 9.43
CA SER A 36 -16.43 12.45 8.73
C SER A 36 -17.08 11.09 8.43
N TRP A 37 -16.95 10.10 9.32
CA TRP A 37 -17.61 8.80 9.16
C TRP A 37 -19.09 8.86 9.49
N HIS A 38 -19.46 9.65 10.50
CA HIS A 38 -20.84 9.91 10.87
C HIS A 38 -21.02 11.38 11.26
N VAL A 39 -22.17 11.94 10.90
CA VAL A 39 -22.53 13.33 11.23
C VAL A 39 -23.63 13.29 12.27
N SER A 40 -23.34 13.82 13.45
CA SER A 40 -24.31 14.00 14.53
C SER A 40 -24.66 15.49 14.70
N PRO A 41 -25.79 15.83 15.35
CA PRO A 41 -26.11 17.21 15.70
C PRO A 41 -25.05 17.90 16.58
N PHE A 42 -24.19 17.11 17.24
CA PHE A 42 -23.18 17.57 18.18
C PHE A 42 -21.76 17.55 17.59
N GLY A 43 -21.61 17.17 16.33
CA GLY A 43 -20.32 17.17 15.62
C GLY A 43 -20.06 15.92 14.77
N TYR A 44 -18.80 15.77 14.38
CA TYR A 44 -18.34 14.76 13.44
C TYR A 44 -17.66 13.60 14.17
N ILE A 45 -18.05 12.37 13.80
CA ILE A 45 -17.52 11.15 14.37
C ILE A 45 -16.65 10.47 13.30
N GLY A 46 -15.35 10.34 13.59
CA GLY A 46 -14.40 9.57 12.78
C GLY A 46 -14.37 8.12 13.15
N LEU A 47 -13.27 7.44 12.82
CA LEU A 47 -12.91 6.12 13.40
C LEU A 47 -12.18 6.24 14.73
N TRP A 48 -11.38 7.27 14.93
CA TRP A 48 -10.50 7.37 16.11
C TRP A 48 -10.95 8.44 17.09
N ARG A 49 -11.79 9.38 16.64
CA ARG A 49 -12.13 10.59 17.39
C ARG A 49 -13.55 11.05 17.12
N PHE A 50 -14.22 11.52 18.17
CA PHE A 50 -15.42 12.34 18.10
C PHE A 50 -15.02 13.80 18.30
N ASN A 51 -15.12 14.62 17.26
CA ASN A 51 -14.49 15.95 17.22
C ASN A 51 -12.99 15.86 17.62
N THR A 52 -12.64 16.29 18.83
CA THR A 52 -11.28 16.24 19.38
C THR A 52 -11.07 15.15 20.43
N ILE A 53 -12.13 14.43 20.82
CA ILE A 53 -12.12 13.44 21.90
C ILE A 53 -11.74 12.07 21.31
N PRO A 54 -10.71 11.38 21.84
CA PRO A 54 -10.34 10.03 21.38
C PRO A 54 -11.44 9.01 21.72
N LEU A 55 -11.59 8.01 20.85
CA LEU A 55 -12.57 6.92 20.99
C LEU A 55 -11.92 5.58 21.36
N ASP A 56 -10.69 5.63 21.88
CA ASP A 56 -9.96 4.45 22.34
C ASP A 56 -10.68 3.81 23.54
N GLY A 57 -11.12 2.56 23.40
CA GLY A 57 -11.85 1.85 24.45
C GLY A 57 -13.31 2.26 24.61
N ALA A 58 -13.93 2.83 23.56
CA ALA A 58 -15.38 3.07 23.54
C ALA A 58 -16.16 1.76 23.79
N PRO A 59 -17.17 1.72 24.68
CA PRO A 59 -17.89 0.50 25.06
C PRO A 59 -18.89 0.01 24.00
N ASP A 60 -18.73 0.42 22.74
CA ASP A 60 -19.62 0.09 21.64
C ASP A 60 -18.97 -1.01 20.77
N ASP A 61 -19.48 -2.23 20.92
CA ASP A 61 -18.96 -3.42 20.26
C ASP A 61 -19.02 -3.32 18.72
N GLU A 62 -20.06 -2.69 18.17
CA GLU A 62 -20.19 -2.49 16.72
C GLU A 62 -19.11 -1.53 16.23
N TYR A 63 -18.89 -0.45 16.98
CA TYR A 63 -17.89 0.56 16.64
C TYR A 63 -16.46 0.00 16.73
N ILE A 64 -16.15 -0.78 17.76
CA ILE A 64 -14.86 -1.48 17.90
C ILE A 64 -14.64 -2.43 16.72
N ALA A 65 -15.68 -3.18 16.32
CA ALA A 65 -15.58 -4.09 15.18
C ALA A 65 -15.25 -3.33 13.87
N ILE A 66 -15.89 -2.18 13.63
CA ILE A 66 -15.61 -1.32 12.46
C ILE A 66 -14.16 -0.81 12.49
N GLN A 67 -13.66 -0.37 13.66
CA GLN A 67 -12.26 0.04 13.81
C GLN A 67 -11.29 -1.11 13.48
N ALA A 68 -11.56 -2.32 13.99
CA ALA A 68 -10.74 -3.49 13.72
C ALA A 68 -10.70 -3.85 12.22
N PHE A 69 -11.86 -3.92 11.55
CA PHE A 69 -11.91 -4.15 10.11
C PHE A 69 -11.21 -3.05 9.31
N SER A 70 -11.33 -1.80 9.76
CA SER A 70 -10.64 -0.67 9.12
C SER A 70 -9.11 -0.80 9.23
N ILE A 71 -8.58 -1.28 10.36
CA ILE A 71 -7.14 -1.56 10.53
C ILE A 71 -6.69 -2.67 9.59
N PHE A 72 -7.41 -3.79 9.54
CA PHE A 72 -7.07 -4.90 8.63
C PHE A 72 -7.12 -4.48 7.16
N GLY A 73 -8.17 -3.73 6.76
CA GLY A 73 -8.28 -3.15 5.43
C GLY A 73 -7.13 -2.20 5.11
N PHE A 74 -6.77 -1.34 6.07
CA PHE A 74 -5.65 -0.40 5.92
C PHE A 74 -4.31 -1.10 5.73
N ILE A 75 -3.98 -2.06 6.58
CA ILE A 75 -2.71 -2.79 6.48
C ILE A 75 -2.66 -3.62 5.19
N SER A 76 -3.70 -4.38 4.88
CA SER A 76 -3.73 -5.24 3.70
C SER A 76 -3.56 -4.46 2.39
N LEU A 77 -4.15 -3.27 2.28
CA LEU A 77 -4.06 -2.44 1.08
C LEU A 77 -2.69 -1.75 0.95
N ASN A 78 -2.06 -1.37 2.07
CA ASN A 78 -0.67 -0.89 2.07
C ASN A 78 0.33 -2.00 1.69
N VAL A 79 0.18 -3.19 2.28
CA VAL A 79 1.03 -4.35 1.95
C VAL A 79 0.84 -4.76 0.49
N GLY A 80 -0.41 -4.86 0.03
CA GLY A 80 -0.73 -5.21 -1.36
C GLY A 80 -0.15 -4.21 -2.36
N PHE A 81 -0.26 -2.90 -2.09
CA PHE A 81 0.36 -1.88 -2.92
C PHE A 81 1.89 -2.01 -2.94
N GLY A 82 2.51 -2.25 -1.78
CA GLY A 82 3.95 -2.52 -1.70
C GLY A 82 4.40 -3.72 -2.52
N LEU A 83 3.62 -4.82 -2.52
CA LEU A 83 3.89 -5.99 -3.34
C LEU A 83 3.77 -5.71 -4.84
N ILE A 84 2.78 -4.90 -5.26
CA ILE A 84 2.64 -4.49 -6.67
C ILE A 84 3.85 -3.67 -7.11
N VAL A 85 4.28 -2.72 -6.28
CA VAL A 85 5.49 -1.92 -6.51
C VAL A 85 6.70 -2.85 -6.67
N LEU A 86 6.93 -3.78 -5.73
CA LEU A 86 8.03 -4.73 -5.80
C LEU A 86 7.98 -5.61 -7.06
N TYR A 87 6.80 -6.09 -7.43
CA TYR A 87 6.62 -6.89 -8.64
C TYR A 87 6.95 -6.10 -9.91
N MET A 88 6.53 -4.84 -10.00
CA MET A 88 6.87 -3.97 -11.13
C MET A 88 8.37 -3.70 -11.25
N PHE A 89 9.09 -3.71 -10.13
CA PHE A 89 10.55 -3.52 -10.10
C PHE A 89 11.34 -4.83 -10.09
N TRP A 90 10.68 -5.99 -10.13
CA TRP A 90 11.32 -7.31 -10.10
C TRP A 90 12.42 -7.45 -11.16
N GLY A 91 12.15 -6.99 -12.39
CA GLY A 91 13.13 -7.03 -13.49
C GLY A 91 14.37 -6.17 -13.25
N SER A 92 14.28 -5.13 -12.40
CA SER A 92 15.44 -4.34 -11.97
C SER A 92 16.15 -4.91 -10.75
N CYS A 93 15.49 -5.79 -9.98
CA CYS A 93 16.06 -6.51 -8.85
C CYS A 93 16.75 -7.82 -9.25
N GLN A 94 16.46 -8.34 -10.45
CA GLN A 94 17.30 -9.37 -11.07
C GLN A 94 18.66 -8.74 -11.39
N GLY A 95 19.62 -8.94 -10.48
CA GLY A 95 21.01 -8.59 -10.71
C GLY A 95 21.46 -9.11 -12.08
N ASN A 96 22.24 -8.30 -12.77
CA ASN A 96 22.62 -8.49 -14.17
C ASN A 96 23.16 -9.92 -14.38
N SER A 97 22.36 -10.79 -15.00
CA SER A 97 22.68 -12.20 -15.20
C SER A 97 23.96 -12.35 -16.04
N GLU A 98 24.22 -11.41 -16.94
CA GLU A 98 25.46 -11.35 -17.71
C GLU A 98 26.68 -11.05 -16.85
N THR A 99 26.56 -10.20 -15.82
CA THR A 99 27.66 -9.93 -14.88
C THR A 99 27.91 -11.11 -13.95
N ASN A 100 26.86 -11.85 -13.57
CA ASN A 100 26.98 -13.07 -12.76
C ASN A 100 27.60 -14.22 -13.57
N LEU A 101 27.23 -14.37 -14.85
CA LEU A 101 27.83 -15.34 -15.77
C LEU A 101 29.29 -14.98 -16.10
N ALA A 102 29.58 -13.70 -16.35
CA ALA A 102 30.94 -13.23 -16.58
C ALA A 102 31.84 -13.42 -15.35
N ALA A 103 31.34 -13.13 -14.14
CA ALA A 103 32.07 -13.41 -12.89
C ALA A 103 32.33 -14.91 -12.70
N ALA A 104 31.35 -15.77 -13.02
CA ALA A 104 31.52 -17.22 -12.98
C ALA A 104 32.56 -17.74 -13.99
N ILE A 105 32.56 -17.23 -15.23
CA ILE A 105 33.56 -17.59 -16.24
C ILE A 105 34.95 -17.11 -15.82
N THR A 106 35.06 -15.91 -15.25
CA THR A 106 36.35 -15.36 -14.80
C THR A 106 36.95 -16.19 -13.65
N LEU A 107 36.11 -16.70 -12.73
CA LEU A 107 36.52 -17.61 -11.66
C LEU A 107 36.94 -19.01 -12.14
N PHE A 108 36.50 -19.44 -13.33
CA PHE A 108 36.94 -20.71 -13.94
C PHE A 108 38.25 -20.58 -14.74
N VAL A 109 38.63 -19.36 -15.12
CA VAL A 109 39.82 -19.05 -15.92
C VAL A 109 41.00 -18.60 -15.03
N SER A 110 40.74 -18.22 -13.78
CA SER A 110 41.73 -17.96 -12.72
C SER A 110 42.08 -19.22 -11.93
#